data_AF-A0A1G6XBA0-F1
#
_entry.id   AF-A0A1G6XBA0-F1
#
_cell.length_a   1.000
_cell.length_b   1.000
_cell.length_c   1.000
_cell.angle_alpha   90.00
_cell.angle_beta   90.00
_cell.angle_gamma   90.00
#
_symmetry.space_group_name_H-M   'P 1'
#
loop_
_entity.id
_entity.type
_entity.pdbx_description
1 polymer ?
#
loop_
_entity_poly.entity_id
_entity_poly.type
_entity_poly.pdbx_seq_one_letter_code
_entity_poly.pdbx_strand_id
1 'polypeptide(L)'
;MKQVLTVFLLLAVSVCSAQTPNLQQGKKAFVVAATGDAHEAAVRSELIKQLKEWGYWQITAGRKQADLILHLEAQTHRGVTAWSWGGITTKAYLRVTDKEDQTVWQSRHYKANPNGTNGFNTAKATITRIVKEMKVAAAKIR
;
A
#
# COMPACT_ATOMS: atom_id res chain seq x y z
N MET A 1 -4.26 12.26 60.05
CA MET A 1 -2.88 11.77 59.83
C MET A 1 -2.96 10.42 59.13
N LYS A 2 -2.21 10.26 58.03
CA LYS A 2 -1.74 9.01 57.38
C LYS A 2 -2.84 8.09 56.81
N GLN A 3 -3.19 8.19 55.53
CA GLN A 3 -2.52 7.54 54.39
C GLN A 3 -2.11 6.09 54.65
N VAL A 4 -2.89 5.14 54.10
CA VAL A 4 -2.32 3.90 53.54
C VAL A 4 -2.96 3.71 52.16
N LEU A 5 -2.11 4.00 51.19
CA LEU A 5 -2.31 3.98 49.76
C LEU A 5 -2.13 2.53 49.29
N THR A 6 -3.21 1.75 49.17
CA THR A 6 -3.12 0.43 48.51
C THR A 6 -3.13 0.66 47.01
N VAL A 7 -1.91 0.79 46.49
CA VAL A 7 -1.54 0.78 45.07
C VAL A 7 -1.99 -0.56 44.47
N PHE A 8 -3.21 -0.62 43.95
CA PHE A 8 -3.62 -1.68 43.02
C PHE A 8 -3.10 -1.29 41.63
N LEU A 9 -1.81 -1.51 41.44
CA LEU A 9 -1.11 -1.48 40.16
C LEU A 9 -1.65 -2.63 39.30
N LEU A 10 -2.85 -2.46 38.74
CA LEU A 10 -3.30 -3.26 37.61
C LEU A 10 -2.44 -2.86 36.42
N LEU A 11 -1.34 -3.60 36.26
CA LEU A 11 -0.63 -3.74 35.00
C LEU A 11 -1.68 -4.10 33.93
N ALA A 12 -2.21 -3.08 33.26
CA ALA A 12 -2.72 -3.21 31.92
C ALA A 12 -1.51 -3.57 31.07
N VAL A 13 -1.19 -4.86 31.03
CA VAL A 13 -0.31 -5.45 30.04
C VAL A 13 -0.93 -5.08 28.71
N SER A 14 -0.45 -3.98 28.12
CA SER A 14 -0.70 -3.67 26.73
C SER A 14 -0.09 -4.82 25.94
N VAL A 15 -0.92 -5.81 25.65
CA VAL A 15 -0.65 -6.79 24.60
C VAL A 15 -0.66 -5.97 23.32
N CYS A 16 0.47 -5.32 23.04
CA CYS A 16 0.79 -4.85 21.72
C CYS A 16 1.01 -6.12 20.92
N SER A 17 -0.08 -6.72 20.45
CA SER A 17 -0.02 -7.70 19.39
C SER A 17 0.62 -6.97 18.22
N ALA A 18 1.93 -7.13 18.07
CA ALA A 18 2.61 -6.89 16.81
C ALA A 18 1.92 -7.83 15.83
N GLN A 19 0.89 -7.33 15.14
CA GLN A 19 0.15 -8.08 14.14
C GLN A 19 1.18 -8.47 13.09
N THR A 20 1.62 -9.73 13.12
CA THR A 20 2.48 -10.29 12.10
C THR A 20 1.76 -10.05 10.78
N PRO A 21 2.36 -9.33 9.82
CA PRO A 21 1.63 -8.97 8.61
C PRO A 21 1.14 -10.26 7.95
N ASN A 22 -0.17 -10.43 7.80
CA ASN A 22 -0.75 -11.67 7.27
C ASN A 22 -0.69 -11.69 5.72
N LEU A 23 0.52 -11.50 5.19
CA LEU A 23 0.87 -11.49 3.77
C LEU A 23 1.32 -12.89 3.32
N GLN A 24 0.58 -13.93 3.68
CA GLN A 24 0.91 -15.29 3.27
C GLN A 24 0.83 -15.43 1.74
N GLN A 25 1.72 -16.26 1.18
CA GLN A 25 1.74 -16.60 -0.24
C GLN A 25 0.48 -17.37 -0.63
N GLY A 26 0.03 -17.23 -1.88
CA GLY A 26 -1.09 -18.02 -2.43
C GLY A 26 -2.48 -17.45 -2.15
N LYS A 27 -2.59 -16.38 -1.34
CA LYS A 27 -3.85 -15.66 -1.13
C LYS A 27 -4.39 -15.04 -2.42
N LYS A 28 -5.71 -14.85 -2.46
CA LYS A 28 -6.40 -14.09 -3.49
C LYS A 28 -6.45 -12.62 -3.12
N ALA A 29 -6.01 -11.74 -4.00
CA ALA A 29 -5.96 -10.29 -3.75
C ALA A 29 -6.83 -9.53 -4.75
N PHE A 30 -7.62 -8.56 -4.26
CA PHE A 30 -8.42 -7.67 -5.08
C PHE A 30 -7.95 -6.22 -4.92
N VAL A 31 -7.74 -5.52 -6.03
CA VAL A 31 -7.28 -4.11 -6.02
C VAL A 31 -8.45 -3.16 -6.21
N VAL A 32 -8.74 -2.42 -5.14
CA VAL A 32 -9.63 -1.26 -5.09
C VAL A 32 -8.80 -0.02 -5.39
N ALA A 33 -9.27 0.86 -6.28
CA ALA A 33 -8.73 2.20 -6.41
C ALA A 33 -9.83 3.22 -6.08
N ALA A 34 -9.44 4.30 -5.41
CA ALA A 34 -10.34 5.41 -5.15
C ALA A 34 -10.54 6.20 -6.44
N THR A 35 -11.63 5.93 -7.16
CA THR A 35 -12.25 6.76 -8.22
C THR A 35 -11.64 6.76 -9.63
N GLY A 36 -12.36 7.42 -10.56
CA GLY A 36 -12.41 7.15 -12.00
C GLY A 36 -11.58 8.08 -12.91
N ASP A 37 -10.51 8.68 -12.40
CA ASP A 37 -9.56 9.42 -13.25
C ASP A 37 -8.75 8.42 -14.11
N ALA A 38 -8.59 8.72 -15.41
CA ALA A 38 -7.81 7.91 -16.35
C ALA A 38 -6.36 7.70 -15.88
N HIS A 39 -5.78 8.66 -15.16
CA HIS A 39 -4.42 8.56 -14.63
C HIS A 39 -4.33 7.67 -13.40
N GLU A 40 -5.36 7.67 -12.54
CA GLU A 40 -5.47 6.71 -11.43
C GLU A 40 -5.67 5.28 -11.97
N ALA A 41 -6.41 5.12 -13.07
CA ALA A 41 -6.54 3.85 -13.76
C ALA A 41 -5.19 3.32 -14.28
N ALA A 42 -4.29 4.21 -14.74
CA ALA A 42 -2.93 3.84 -15.14
C ALA A 42 -2.09 3.38 -13.94
N VAL A 43 -2.16 4.08 -12.80
CA VAL A 43 -1.46 3.69 -11.56
C VAL A 43 -1.96 2.34 -11.05
N ARG A 44 -3.28 2.12 -11.07
CA ARG A 44 -3.90 0.83 -10.73
C ARG A 44 -3.46 -0.30 -11.65
N SER A 45 -3.46 -0.05 -12.96
CA SER A 45 -3.08 -1.05 -13.96
C SER A 45 -1.63 -1.48 -13.78
N GLU A 46 -0.74 -0.52 -13.50
CA GLU A 46 0.66 -0.79 -13.21
C GLU A 46 0.84 -1.58 -11.91
N LEU A 47 0.07 -1.30 -10.86
CA LEU A 47 0.06 -2.11 -9.64
C LEU A 47 -0.37 -3.55 -9.92
N ILE A 48 -1.49 -3.74 -10.62
CA ILE A 48 -1.98 -5.09 -10.98
C ILE A 48 -0.95 -5.85 -11.81
N LYS A 49 -0.33 -5.18 -12.79
CA LYS A 49 0.73 -5.76 -13.62
C LYS A 49 1.88 -6.28 -12.76
N GLN A 50 2.46 -5.43 -11.90
CA GLN A 50 3.62 -5.80 -11.08
C GLN A 50 3.28 -6.88 -10.04
N LEU A 51 2.05 -6.89 -9.50
CA LEU A 51 1.60 -7.95 -8.59
C LEU A 51 1.44 -9.30 -9.32
N LYS A 52 0.90 -9.29 -10.55
CA LYS A 52 0.82 -10.49 -11.40
C LYS A 52 2.22 -11.01 -11.77
N GLU A 53 3.14 -10.12 -12.17
CA GLU A 53 4.53 -10.46 -12.47
C GLU A 53 5.25 -11.04 -11.24
N TRP A 54 4.90 -10.59 -10.03
CA TRP A 54 5.46 -11.15 -8.80
C TRP A 54 4.94 -12.57 -8.52
N GLY A 55 3.70 -12.90 -8.89
CA GLY A 55 3.14 -14.26 -8.75
C GLY A 55 2.93 -14.73 -7.32
N TYR A 56 3.02 -13.84 -6.33
CA TYR A 56 2.89 -14.19 -4.92
C TYR A 56 1.43 -14.35 -4.47
N TRP A 57 0.52 -13.62 -5.14
CA TRP A 57 -0.93 -13.69 -4.93
C TRP A 57 -1.66 -13.87 -6.26
N GLN A 58 -2.83 -14.51 -6.19
CA GLN A 58 -3.75 -14.56 -7.32
C GLN A 58 -4.59 -13.28 -7.35
N ILE A 59 -4.41 -12.44 -8.37
CA ILE A 59 -5.21 -11.22 -8.52
C ILE A 59 -6.60 -11.55 -9.05
N THR A 60 -7.64 -11.26 -8.28
CA THR A 60 -9.04 -11.54 -8.64
C THR A 60 -9.74 -10.32 -9.20
N ALA A 61 -10.83 -10.55 -9.94
CA ALA A 61 -11.63 -9.48 -10.54
C ALA A 61 -12.64 -8.84 -9.57
N GLY A 62 -12.87 -9.44 -8.40
CA GLY A 62 -13.91 -8.98 -7.48
C GLY A 62 -13.60 -9.23 -6.01
N ARG A 63 -14.05 -8.30 -5.17
CA ARG A 63 -13.86 -8.31 -3.71
C ARG A 63 -14.33 -9.62 -3.04
N LYS A 64 -15.46 -10.19 -3.49
CA LYS A 64 -16.04 -11.42 -2.89
C LYS A 64 -15.12 -12.64 -2.96
N GLN A 65 -14.20 -12.68 -3.91
CA GLN A 65 -13.29 -13.80 -4.13
C GLN A 65 -11.93 -13.60 -3.45
N ALA A 66 -11.70 -12.44 -2.84
CA ALA A 66 -10.41 -12.05 -2.33
C ALA A 66 -10.27 -12.31 -0.82
N ASP A 67 -9.10 -12.79 -0.44
CA ASP A 67 -8.64 -12.90 0.95
C ASP A 67 -7.97 -11.61 1.44
N LEU A 68 -7.44 -10.83 0.50
CA LEU A 68 -6.81 -9.54 0.74
C LEU A 68 -7.44 -8.46 -0.14
N ILE A 69 -7.70 -7.30 0.44
CA ILE A 69 -8.22 -6.13 -0.25
C ILE A 69 -7.11 -5.07 -0.26
N LEU A 70 -6.69 -4.69 -1.46
CA LEU A 70 -5.64 -3.72 -1.72
C LEU A 70 -6.30 -2.38 -2.04
N HIS A 71 -6.27 -1.46 -1.08
CA HIS A 71 -6.76 -0.10 -1.22
C HIS A 71 -5.63 0.78 -1.73
N LEU A 72 -5.66 1.07 -3.03
CA LEU A 72 -4.73 1.99 -3.69
C LEU A 72 -5.31 3.40 -3.66
N GLU A 73 -4.60 4.29 -2.97
CA GLU A 73 -4.82 5.72 -3.03
C GLU A 73 -3.74 6.31 -3.94
N ALA A 74 -4.16 6.91 -5.05
CA ALA A 74 -3.28 7.57 -6.00
C ALA A 74 -3.74 9.01 -6.17
N GLN A 75 -2.78 9.91 -6.34
CA GLN A 75 -3.01 11.30 -6.69
C GLN A 75 -2.07 11.64 -7.83
N THR A 76 -2.63 12.20 -8.90
CA THR A 76 -1.83 12.68 -10.02
C THR A 76 -2.03 14.17 -10.21
N HIS A 77 -0.92 14.87 -10.44
CA HIS A 77 -0.93 16.30 -10.69
C HIS A 77 -0.15 16.58 -11.97
N ARG A 78 -0.80 17.27 -12.91
CA ARG A 78 -0.13 17.86 -14.07
C ARG A 78 0.44 19.20 -13.64
N GLY A 79 1.72 19.43 -13.88
CA GLY A 79 2.33 20.70 -13.52
C GLY A 79 3.71 20.87 -14.12
N VAL A 80 4.03 22.12 -14.42
CA VAL A 80 5.41 22.55 -14.69
C VAL A 80 6.10 22.62 -13.33
N THR A 81 7.09 21.75 -13.10
CA THR A 81 8.01 21.92 -11.96
C THR A 81 9.26 22.62 -12.46
N ALA A 82 10.08 23.20 -11.58
CA ALA A 82 11.30 23.90 -12.01
C ALA A 82 12.29 23.00 -12.79
N TRP A 83 12.05 21.68 -12.83
CA TRP A 83 12.86 20.66 -13.50
C TRP A 83 12.08 19.84 -14.54
N SER A 84 10.83 20.20 -14.87
CA SER A 84 10.02 19.48 -15.86
C SER A 84 9.02 20.38 -16.59
N TRP A 85 9.12 20.36 -17.92
CA TRP A 85 8.29 21.10 -18.87
C TRP A 85 7.00 20.35 -19.24
N GLY A 86 6.17 20.00 -18.23
CA GLY A 86 4.80 19.50 -18.48
C GLY A 86 4.54 18.02 -18.18
N GLY A 87 5.30 17.36 -17.29
CA GLY A 87 5.04 15.97 -16.91
C GLY A 87 3.98 15.78 -15.81
N ILE A 88 3.58 14.51 -15.61
CA ILE A 88 2.62 14.10 -14.58
C ILE A 88 3.38 13.66 -13.33
N THR A 89 3.16 14.30 -12.20
CA THR A 89 3.62 13.82 -10.89
C THR A 89 2.64 12.80 -10.35
N THR A 90 3.13 11.66 -9.85
CA THR A 90 2.30 10.63 -9.22
C THR A 90 2.71 10.46 -7.76
N LYS A 91 1.75 10.60 -6.86
CA LYS A 91 1.86 10.18 -5.46
C LYS A 91 0.94 8.99 -5.24
N ALA A 92 1.40 7.95 -4.55
CA ALA A 92 0.55 6.81 -4.22
C ALA A 92 0.88 6.20 -2.87
N TYR A 93 -0.13 5.55 -2.29
CA TYR A 93 -0.12 4.82 -1.04
C TYR A 93 -0.98 3.57 -1.21
N LEU A 94 -0.56 2.48 -0.57
CA LEU A 94 -1.25 1.20 -0.64
C LEU A 94 -1.48 0.65 0.75
N ARG A 95 -2.74 0.42 1.08
CA ARG A 95 -3.16 -0.26 2.30
C ARG A 95 -3.73 -1.64 1.95
N VAL A 96 -3.29 -2.67 2.65
CA VAL A 96 -3.78 -4.04 2.50
C VAL A 96 -4.61 -4.37 3.72
N THR A 97 -5.88 -4.71 3.50
CA THR A 97 -6.77 -5.24 4.55
C THR A 97 -7.12 -6.70 4.29
N ASP A 98 -7.51 -7.43 5.33
CA ASP A 98 -8.12 -8.75 5.19
C ASP A 98 -9.64 -8.65 4.94
N LYS A 99 -10.33 -9.81 4.95
CA LYS A 99 -11.79 -9.88 4.77
C LYS A 99 -12.59 -9.18 5.88
N GLU A 100 -11.99 -9.02 7.06
CA GLU A 100 -12.58 -8.34 8.22
C GLU A 100 -12.26 -6.83 8.21
N ASP A 101 -11.62 -6.35 7.14
CA ASP A 101 -11.14 -4.98 6.97
C ASP A 101 -10.06 -4.55 7.96
N GLN A 102 -9.40 -5.51 8.62
CA GLN A 102 -8.24 -5.25 9.46
C GLN A 102 -7.02 -4.97 8.59
N THR A 103 -6.27 -3.91 8.91
CA THR A 103 -5.07 -3.56 8.15
C THR A 103 -3.95 -4.54 8.49
N VAL A 104 -3.56 -5.35 7.50
CA VAL A 104 -2.46 -6.33 7.66
C VAL A 104 -1.13 -5.78 7.18
N TRP A 105 -1.14 -4.75 6.32
CA TRP A 105 0.06 -4.05 5.88
C TRP A 105 -0.30 -2.70 5.25
N GLN A 106 0.62 -1.75 5.30
CA GLN A 106 0.52 -0.50 4.57
C GLN A 106 1.88 -0.02 4.09
N SER A 107 1.93 0.61 2.92
CA SER A 107 3.15 1.21 2.39
C SER A 107 3.41 2.58 3.03
N ARG A 108 4.60 3.12 2.83
CA ARG A 108 4.76 4.59 2.93
C ARG A 108 4.08 5.28 1.74
N HIS A 109 3.92 6.60 1.84
CA HIS A 109 3.58 7.41 0.69
C HIS A 109 4.80 7.56 -0.21
N TYR A 110 4.65 7.19 -1.48
CA TYR A 110 5.69 7.39 -2.48
C TYR A 110 5.26 8.46 -3.48
N LYS A 111 6.23 9.26 -3.92
CA LYS A 111 6.05 10.31 -4.92
C LYS A 111 7.13 10.17 -5.99
N ALA A 112 6.72 10.26 -7.24
CA ALA A 112 7.61 10.38 -8.39
C ALA A 112 7.25 11.62 -9.18
N ASN A 113 8.26 12.43 -9.50
CA ASN A 113 8.14 13.59 -10.35
C ASN A 113 8.73 13.29 -11.72
N PRO A 114 8.21 13.88 -12.79
CA PRO A 114 8.89 13.91 -14.10
C PRO A 114 10.27 14.55 -13.96
N ASN A 115 11.26 14.02 -14.70
CA ASN A 115 12.68 14.40 -14.58
C ASN A 115 13.29 14.88 -15.91
N GLY A 116 12.48 15.47 -16.80
CA GLY A 116 12.93 15.99 -18.10
C GLY A 116 13.37 14.91 -19.11
N THR A 117 13.39 13.64 -18.72
CA THR A 117 13.67 12.51 -19.62
C THR A 117 12.41 12.13 -20.38
N ASN A 118 12.50 12.02 -21.70
CA ASN A 118 11.39 11.52 -22.54
C ASN A 118 10.96 10.12 -22.08
N GLY A 119 9.65 9.93 -21.88
CA GLY A 119 9.08 8.62 -21.52
C GLY A 119 9.17 8.22 -20.05
N PHE A 120 9.58 9.13 -19.13
CA PHE A 120 9.57 8.82 -17.70
C PHE A 120 8.15 8.56 -17.19
N ASN A 121 7.90 7.31 -16.75
CA ASN A 121 6.60 6.88 -16.24
C ASN A 121 6.57 6.97 -14.70
N THR A 122 5.99 8.04 -14.18
CA THR A 122 5.85 8.30 -12.73
C THR A 122 4.97 7.27 -12.02
N ALA A 123 3.94 6.74 -12.68
CA ALA A 123 3.12 5.66 -12.12
C ALA A 123 3.96 4.40 -11.86
N LYS A 124 4.73 3.96 -12.87
CA LYS A 124 5.66 2.83 -12.73
C LYS A 124 6.69 3.06 -11.64
N ALA A 125 7.35 4.21 -11.64
CA ALA A 125 8.37 4.53 -10.64
C ALA A 125 7.81 4.48 -9.20
N THR A 126 6.61 5.04 -8.98
CA THR A 126 5.94 5.03 -7.67
C THR A 126 5.51 3.62 -7.27
N ILE A 127 4.82 2.89 -8.14
CA ILE A 127 4.34 1.52 -7.87
C ILE A 127 5.50 0.55 -7.63
N THR A 128 6.59 0.65 -8.38
CA THR A 128 7.77 -0.20 -8.17
C THR A 128 8.34 -0.07 -6.76
N ARG A 129 8.33 1.14 -6.17
CA ARG A 129 8.77 1.34 -4.78
C ARG A 129 7.82 0.67 -3.79
N ILE A 130 6.51 0.81 -3.99
CA ILE A 130 5.49 0.16 -3.16
C ILE A 130 5.64 -1.36 -3.21
N VAL A 131 5.70 -1.95 -4.41
CA VAL A 131 5.81 -3.40 -4.59
C VAL A 131 7.14 -3.92 -4.04
N LYS A 132 8.24 -3.17 -4.18
CA LYS A 132 9.53 -3.54 -3.57
C LYS A 132 9.44 -3.58 -2.04
N GLU A 133 8.82 -2.58 -1.42
CA GLU A 133 8.61 -2.57 0.04
C GLU A 133 7.73 -3.75 0.48
N MET A 134 6.64 -4.02 -0.27
CA MET A 134 5.75 -5.15 0.00
C MET A 134 6.47 -6.50 -0.11
N LYS A 135 7.31 -6.69 -1.13
CA LYS A 135 8.14 -7.91 -1.29
C LYS A 135 9.06 -8.12 -0.11
N VAL A 136 9.70 -7.06 0.38
CA VAL A 136 10.56 -7.11 1.57
C VAL A 136 9.74 -7.46 2.81
N ALA A 137 8.53 -6.89 2.97
CA ALA A 137 7.65 -7.23 4.07
C ALA A 137 7.20 -8.71 4.02
N ALA A 138 6.77 -9.18 2.85
CA ALA A 138 6.36 -10.57 2.61
C ALA A 138 7.50 -11.57 2.90
N ALA A 139 8.73 -11.23 2.52
CA ALA A 139 9.90 -12.09 2.76
C ALA A 139 10.23 -12.26 4.25
N LYS A 140 9.83 -11.33 5.12
CA LYS A 140 10.06 -11.42 6.58
C LYS A 140 9.08 -12.35 7.31
N ILE A 141 8.01 -12.77 6.64
CA ILE A 141 6.93 -13.60 7.21
C ILE A 141 7.07 -15.07 6.80
N ARG A 142 7.94 -15.34 5.81
CA ARG A 142 8.36 -16.71 5.45
C ARG A 142 9.27 -17.27 6.53
#